data_AF-A0A327P6H2-F1
#
_entry.id   AF-A0A327P6H2-F1
#
_cell.length_a   1.000
_cell.length_b   1.000
_cell.length_c   1.000
_cell.angle_alpha   90.00
_cell.angle_beta   90.00
_cell.angle_gamma   90.00
#
_symmetry.space_group_name_H-M   'P 1'
#
loop_
_entity.id
_entity.type
_entity.pdbx_description
1 polymer ?
#
loop_
_entity_poly.entity_id
_entity_poly.type
_entity_poly.pdbx_seq_one_letter_code
_entity_poly.pdbx_strand_id
1 'polypeptide(L)'
;MKISHSLFLASFIFLILFACSPDEEPLFQEKYTSEDLHKLHGTDLKDWRIEAFYDNYNQKVLSAKNACFSDDIFVFQKGTNEIQVVSGEISCSDIDPEDEITTASYQFYEQEGLIFISISKASLVNGVIKNNFFSLQLVELSNSKMIFASGEKGDYGMSLVFVAS
;
A
#
# COMPACT_ATOMS: atom_id res chain seq x y z
N MET A 1 23.48 -66.91 -15.80
CA MET A 1 24.43 -65.88 -15.33
C MET A 1 23.97 -64.55 -15.91
N LYS A 2 23.56 -63.59 -15.05
CA LYS A 2 23.58 -62.11 -15.22
C LYS A 2 22.98 -61.54 -16.55
N ILE A 3 22.02 -60.60 -16.59
CA ILE A 3 21.85 -59.38 -15.80
C ILE A 3 20.35 -59.04 -15.74
N SER A 4 19.84 -58.99 -14.52
CA SER A 4 18.68 -58.19 -14.08
C SER A 4 19.09 -56.71 -14.05
N HIS A 5 18.13 -55.80 -14.14
CA HIS A 5 18.19 -54.34 -13.92
C HIS A 5 18.05 -53.47 -15.17
N SER A 6 16.82 -53.29 -15.64
CA SER A 6 16.46 -52.08 -16.37
C SER A 6 14.95 -51.80 -16.24
N LEU A 7 14.48 -51.59 -15.02
CA LEU A 7 13.08 -51.21 -14.76
C LEU A 7 12.92 -50.33 -13.51
N PHE A 8 13.99 -49.65 -13.09
CA PHE A 8 14.02 -48.88 -11.85
C PHE A 8 14.52 -47.44 -12.05
N LEU A 9 14.16 -46.80 -13.17
CA LEU A 9 14.51 -45.39 -13.41
C LEU A 9 13.38 -44.58 -14.06
N ALA A 10 12.12 -44.94 -13.78
CA ALA A 10 10.95 -44.18 -14.25
C ALA A 10 9.96 -43.83 -13.13
N SER A 11 10.41 -43.80 -11.87
CA SER A 11 9.54 -43.56 -10.70
C SER A 11 10.08 -42.49 -9.74
N PHE A 12 10.84 -41.51 -10.23
CA PHE A 12 11.38 -40.43 -9.38
C PHE A 12 11.13 -39.01 -9.90
N ILE A 13 10.31 -38.83 -10.95
CA ILE A 13 10.04 -37.51 -11.56
C ILE A 13 8.60 -37.03 -11.33
N PHE A 14 7.78 -37.75 -10.55
CA PHE A 14 6.36 -37.39 -10.34
C PHE A 14 6.03 -36.68 -9.02
N LEU A 15 7.03 -36.27 -8.22
CA LEU A 15 6.80 -35.66 -6.90
C LEU A 15 7.06 -34.15 -6.80
N ILE A 16 7.34 -33.45 -7.91
CA ILE A 16 7.67 -32.01 -7.88
C ILE A 16 6.52 -31.09 -8.33
N LEU A 17 5.30 -31.61 -8.54
CA LEU A 17 4.19 -30.83 -9.12
C LEU A 17 3.13 -30.31 -8.13
N PHE A 18 3.35 -30.37 -6.81
CA PHE A 18 2.37 -29.85 -5.83
C PHE A 18 2.96 -28.89 -4.78
N ALA A 19 4.02 -28.16 -5.12
CA ALA A 19 4.41 -26.96 -4.38
C ALA A 19 4.08 -25.70 -5.18
N CYS A 20 2.84 -25.60 -5.67
CA CYS A 20 2.22 -24.29 -5.77
C CYS A 20 1.90 -23.90 -4.33
N SER A 21 2.68 -22.98 -3.76
CA SER A 21 2.17 -22.15 -2.68
C SER A 21 0.78 -21.68 -3.11
N PRO A 22 -0.27 -21.78 -2.27
CA PRO A 22 -1.47 -21.03 -2.57
C PRO A 22 -1.02 -19.59 -2.69
N ASP A 23 -1.15 -19.00 -3.88
CA ASP A 23 -1.14 -17.56 -4.03
C ASP A 23 -2.17 -17.08 -3.02
N GLU A 24 -1.70 -16.47 -1.92
CA GLU A 24 -2.58 -15.95 -0.90
C GLU A 24 -3.48 -14.95 -1.61
N GLU A 25 -4.75 -15.31 -1.84
CA GLU A 25 -5.74 -14.36 -2.30
C GLU A 25 -5.63 -13.14 -1.37
N PRO A 26 -5.57 -11.91 -1.92
CA PRO A 26 -5.35 -10.76 -1.07
C PRO A 26 -6.46 -10.75 -0.01
N LEU A 27 -6.07 -10.52 1.24
CA LEU A 27 -6.95 -10.41 2.40
C LEU A 27 -7.84 -9.17 2.25
N PHE A 28 -8.76 -9.22 1.29
CA PHE A 28 -9.78 -8.21 1.07
C PHE A 28 -10.80 -8.36 2.19
N GLN A 29 -10.74 -7.42 3.11
CA GLN A 29 -11.68 -7.35 4.22
C GLN A 29 -12.84 -6.46 3.81
N GLU A 30 -14.06 -7.00 3.83
CA GLU A 30 -15.26 -6.25 3.40
C GLU A 30 -15.63 -5.14 4.40
N LYS A 31 -15.30 -5.30 5.68
CA LYS A 31 -15.55 -4.34 6.75
C LYS A 31 -14.46 -4.35 7.80
N TYR A 32 -13.93 -3.18 8.12
CA TYR A 32 -12.97 -2.97 9.20
C TYR A 32 -13.67 -2.67 10.53
N THR A 33 -13.03 -3.07 11.61
CA THR A 33 -13.48 -2.83 12.99
C THR A 33 -12.51 -1.91 13.72
N SER A 34 -12.91 -1.39 14.88
CA SER A 34 -12.01 -0.66 15.78
C SER A 34 -10.79 -1.50 16.21
N GLU A 35 -10.91 -2.83 16.27
CA GLU A 35 -9.78 -3.72 16.58
C GLU A 35 -8.75 -3.76 15.44
N ASP A 36 -9.20 -3.61 14.19
CA ASP A 36 -8.31 -3.58 13.03
C ASP A 36 -7.45 -2.31 12.99
N LEU A 37 -7.88 -1.21 13.62
CA LEU A 37 -7.08 0.02 13.70
C LEU A 37 -5.73 -0.19 14.40
N HIS A 38 -5.64 -1.20 15.29
CA HIS A 38 -4.36 -1.59 15.88
C HIS A 38 -3.32 -2.00 14.83
N LYS A 39 -3.74 -2.50 13.67
CA LYS A 39 -2.82 -2.81 12.56
C LYS A 39 -2.26 -1.53 11.93
N LEU A 40 -3.03 -0.44 11.89
CA LEU A 40 -2.63 0.86 11.33
C LEU A 40 -1.63 1.60 12.22
N HIS A 41 -1.91 1.72 13.53
CA HIS A 41 -1.11 2.54 14.44
C HIS A 41 -0.29 1.73 15.45
N GLY A 42 -0.34 0.39 15.42
CA GLY A 42 0.31 -0.44 16.44
C GLY A 42 -0.20 -0.15 17.85
N THR A 43 0.66 -0.28 18.85
CA THR A 43 0.30 0.02 20.26
C THR A 43 -0.01 1.50 20.47
N ASP A 44 0.84 2.37 19.89
CA ASP A 44 0.78 3.83 20.08
C ASP A 44 1.04 4.58 18.76
N LEU A 45 2.11 4.23 18.05
CA LEU A 45 2.42 4.74 16.71
C LEU A 45 3.00 3.64 15.83
N LYS A 46 2.86 3.82 14.51
CA LYS A 46 3.45 2.93 13.51
C LYS A 46 3.79 3.68 12.23
N ASP A 47 4.96 3.37 11.70
CA ASP A 47 5.52 3.98 10.50
C ASP A 47 5.19 3.14 9.27
N TRP A 48 4.80 3.83 8.21
CA TRP A 48 4.49 3.26 6.92
C TRP A 48 5.19 4.03 5.82
N ARG A 49 5.67 3.30 4.81
CA ARG A 49 6.22 3.87 3.58
C ARG A 49 5.37 3.47 2.41
N ILE A 50 5.20 4.35 1.43
CA ILE A 50 4.58 3.99 0.16
C ILE A 50 5.62 3.19 -0.63
N GLU A 51 5.36 1.91 -0.85
CA GLU A 51 6.16 1.08 -1.76
C GLU A 51 5.86 1.45 -3.22
N ALA A 52 4.59 1.72 -3.53
CA ALA A 52 4.17 2.06 -4.88
C ALA A 52 2.90 2.93 -4.91
N PHE A 53 2.89 3.89 -5.83
CA PHE A 53 1.75 4.71 -6.22
C PHE A 53 1.39 4.43 -7.69
N TYR A 54 0.17 3.96 -7.93
CA TYR A 54 -0.34 3.61 -9.25
C TYR A 54 -1.40 4.61 -9.71
N ASP A 55 -1.37 4.98 -11.00
CA ASP A 55 -2.49 5.64 -11.67
C ASP A 55 -3.56 4.60 -12.06
N ASN A 56 -3.14 3.36 -12.33
CA ASN A 56 -4.02 2.20 -12.53
C ASN A 56 -3.38 0.94 -11.93
N TYR A 57 -3.92 0.45 -10.81
CA TYR A 57 -3.38 -0.69 -10.09
C TYR A 57 -3.57 -2.02 -10.82
N ASN A 58 -4.70 -2.18 -11.50
CA ASN A 58 -5.03 -3.39 -12.27
C ASN A 58 -4.09 -3.60 -13.45
N GLN A 59 -3.76 -2.53 -14.15
CA GLN A 59 -2.85 -2.53 -15.29
C GLN A 59 -1.37 -2.35 -14.88
N LYS A 60 -1.09 -2.19 -13.59
CA LYS A 60 0.25 -1.94 -13.04
C LYS A 60 0.93 -0.70 -13.64
N VAL A 61 0.14 0.34 -13.92
CA VAL A 61 0.64 1.63 -14.41
C VAL A 61 1.05 2.48 -13.21
N LEU A 62 2.36 2.55 -12.97
CA LEU A 62 2.93 3.42 -11.93
C LEU A 62 2.68 4.89 -12.25
N SER A 63 2.35 5.66 -11.23
CA SER A 63 2.19 7.10 -11.34
C SER A 63 3.53 7.77 -11.60
N ALA A 64 3.51 8.84 -12.40
CA ALA A 64 4.69 9.72 -12.54
C ALA A 64 5.13 10.34 -11.19
N LYS A 65 4.23 10.36 -10.20
CA LYS A 65 4.48 10.86 -8.84
C LYS A 65 4.99 9.78 -7.88
N ASN A 66 5.25 8.56 -8.36
CA ASN A 66 5.65 7.45 -7.49
C ASN A 66 6.85 7.80 -6.62
N ALA A 67 7.94 8.30 -7.23
CA ALA A 67 9.19 8.55 -6.52
C ALA A 67 9.02 9.54 -5.36
N CYS A 68 8.31 10.65 -5.59
CA CYS A 68 8.13 11.70 -4.57
C CYS A 68 7.12 11.36 -3.48
N PHE A 69 6.24 10.37 -3.68
CA PHE A 69 5.35 9.86 -2.62
C PHE A 69 5.99 8.69 -1.86
N SER A 70 6.78 7.84 -2.53
CA SER A 70 7.49 6.72 -1.89
C SER A 70 8.62 7.16 -0.96
N ASP A 71 9.07 8.40 -1.10
CA ASP A 71 10.15 8.98 -0.32
C ASP A 71 9.69 9.45 1.07
N ASP A 72 8.41 9.81 1.21
CA ASP A 72 7.80 10.25 2.47
C ASP A 72 7.56 9.07 3.43
N ILE A 73 7.59 9.36 4.74
CA ILE A 73 7.19 8.42 5.81
C ILE A 73 5.88 8.90 6.43
N PHE A 74 4.94 7.98 6.59
CA PHE A 74 3.61 8.21 7.14
C PHE A 74 3.48 7.55 8.51
N VAL A 75 3.35 8.35 9.55
CA VAL A 75 3.28 7.88 10.94
C VAL A 75 1.83 7.96 11.42
N PHE A 76 1.21 6.78 11.57
CA PHE A 76 -0.13 6.64 12.09
C PHE A 76 -0.06 6.59 13.61
N GLN A 77 -0.80 7.47 14.28
CA GLN A 77 -0.81 7.60 15.73
C GLN A 77 -2.17 7.21 16.30
N LYS A 78 -2.16 6.47 17.40
CA LYS A 78 -3.35 6.04 18.10
C LYS A 78 -4.08 7.23 18.72
N GLY A 79 -5.40 7.23 18.60
CA GLY A 79 -6.26 8.25 19.23
C GLY A 79 -6.32 9.58 18.48
N THR A 80 -5.65 9.68 17.33
CA THR A 80 -5.77 10.79 16.39
C THR A 80 -6.07 10.26 14.99
N ASN A 81 -6.74 11.09 14.20
CA ASN A 81 -7.01 10.87 12.78
C ASN A 81 -5.96 11.55 11.89
N GLU A 82 -5.06 12.34 12.47
CA GLU A 82 -3.95 12.96 11.77
C GLU A 82 -2.83 11.94 11.55
N ILE A 83 -2.27 11.95 10.34
CA ILE A 83 -1.09 11.17 9.99
C ILE A 83 0.07 12.16 9.91
N GLN A 84 1.06 12.00 10.78
CA GLN A 84 2.26 12.79 10.68
C GLN A 84 3.05 12.33 9.45
N VAL A 85 3.44 13.27 8.59
CA VAL A 85 4.26 13.00 7.42
C VAL A 85 5.65 13.55 7.65
N VAL A 86 6.66 12.69 7.51
CA VAL A 86 8.06 13.10 7.43
C VAL A 86 8.40 13.18 5.95
N SER A 87 8.54 14.41 5.44
CA SER A 87 8.88 14.65 4.04
C SER A 87 10.24 14.07 3.69
N GLY A 88 10.33 13.47 2.51
CA GLY A 88 11.60 13.04 1.92
C GLY A 88 12.38 14.18 1.24
N GLU A 89 13.35 13.80 0.41
CA GLU A 89 14.23 14.65 -0.39
C GLU A 89 13.75 14.81 -1.86
N ILE A 90 12.68 14.15 -2.28
CA ILE A 90 12.15 14.19 -3.65
C ILE A 90 10.84 14.98 -3.71
N SER A 91 10.89 16.17 -4.33
CA SER A 91 9.70 17.01 -4.58
C SER A 91 8.81 16.44 -5.70
N CYS A 92 7.49 16.54 -5.54
CA CYS A 92 6.53 16.22 -6.61
C CYS A 92 6.33 17.37 -7.62
N SER A 93 6.88 18.54 -7.34
CA SER A 93 6.58 19.79 -8.06
C SER A 93 7.80 20.43 -8.74
N ASP A 94 8.91 19.70 -8.84
CA ASP A 94 10.20 20.16 -9.37
C ASP A 94 10.73 21.44 -8.68
N ILE A 95 10.50 21.55 -7.37
CA ILE A 95 11.02 22.62 -6.51
C ILE A 95 11.87 22.05 -5.37
N ASP A 96 12.37 22.91 -4.49
CA ASP A 96 13.00 22.47 -3.25
C ASP A 96 11.98 21.65 -2.41
N PRO A 97 12.33 20.42 -1.98
CA PRO A 97 11.46 19.62 -1.11
C PRO A 97 11.02 20.36 0.17
N GLU A 98 11.84 21.26 0.71
CA GLU A 98 11.49 22.04 1.91
C GLU A 98 10.33 23.02 1.67
N ASP A 99 10.09 23.41 0.41
CA ASP A 99 9.00 24.29 0.00
C ASP A 99 7.71 23.53 -0.36
N GLU A 100 7.71 22.19 -0.24
CA GLU A 100 6.55 21.32 -0.46
C GLU A 100 5.97 20.85 0.88
N ILE A 101 4.68 21.07 1.07
CA ILE A 101 3.95 20.71 2.29
C ILE A 101 3.08 19.48 2.00
N THR A 102 3.33 18.40 2.74
CA THR A 102 2.47 17.21 2.75
C THR A 102 1.61 17.18 4.00
N THR A 103 0.30 16.99 3.84
CA THR A 103 -0.62 16.70 4.94
C THR A 103 -1.36 15.40 4.67
N ALA A 104 -1.58 14.61 5.73
CA ALA A 104 -2.32 13.36 5.63
C ALA A 104 -3.21 13.15 6.85
N SER A 105 -4.35 12.51 6.61
CA SER A 105 -5.28 12.07 7.65
C SER A 105 -6.02 10.82 7.21
N TYR A 106 -6.62 10.11 8.15
CA TYR A 106 -7.55 9.03 7.84
C TYR A 106 -8.88 9.21 8.59
N GLN A 107 -9.94 8.62 8.07
CA GLN A 107 -11.25 8.59 8.69
C GLN A 107 -11.73 7.15 8.75
N PHE A 108 -12.17 6.71 9.93
CA PHE A 108 -12.86 5.45 10.11
C PHE A 108 -14.37 5.69 10.27
N TYR A 109 -15.15 5.10 9.37
CA TYR A 109 -16.60 5.05 9.40
C TYR A 109 -17.01 3.70 9.97
N GLU A 110 -17.12 3.61 11.30
CA GLU A 110 -17.26 2.34 12.01
C GLU A 110 -18.57 1.59 11.68
N GLN A 111 -19.67 2.32 11.44
CA GLN A 111 -20.96 1.70 11.13
C GLN A 111 -20.91 0.97 9.77
N GLU A 112 -20.22 1.57 8.82
CA GLU A 112 -20.02 1.06 7.47
C GLU A 112 -18.85 0.07 7.38
N GLY A 113 -17.90 0.17 8.32
CA GLY A 113 -16.66 -0.59 8.33
C GLY A 113 -15.66 -0.09 7.28
N LEU A 114 -15.66 1.21 6.97
CA LEU A 114 -14.85 1.79 5.90
C LEU A 114 -13.77 2.71 6.47
N ILE A 115 -12.56 2.60 5.91
CA ILE A 115 -11.45 3.50 6.25
C ILE A 115 -11.05 4.23 4.98
N PHE A 116 -10.88 5.55 5.07
CA PHE A 116 -10.39 6.38 3.98
C PHE A 116 -9.14 7.13 4.42
N ILE A 117 -8.15 7.21 3.53
CA ILE A 117 -7.02 8.13 3.68
C ILE A 117 -7.29 9.39 2.85
N SER A 118 -6.81 10.53 3.31
CA SER A 118 -6.73 11.77 2.55
C SER A 118 -5.30 12.26 2.59
N ILE A 119 -4.74 12.57 1.42
CA ILE A 119 -3.39 13.14 1.30
C ILE A 119 -3.46 14.39 0.43
N SER A 120 -2.83 15.46 0.90
CA SER A 120 -2.61 16.69 0.15
C SER A 120 -1.12 16.96 0.06
N LYS A 121 -0.61 17.25 -1.14
CA LYS A 121 0.75 17.76 -1.35
C LYS A 121 0.66 19.10 -2.06
N ALA A 122 1.11 20.16 -1.41
CA ALA A 122 0.97 21.53 -1.89
C ALA A 122 2.33 22.22 -1.99
N SER A 123 2.52 23.01 -3.03
CA SER A 123 3.74 23.75 -3.31
C SER A 123 3.43 25.16 -3.79
N LEU A 124 4.28 26.12 -3.46
CA LEU A 124 4.19 27.50 -3.96
C LEU A 124 5.17 27.70 -5.11
N VAL A 125 4.67 27.72 -6.35
CA VAL A 125 5.52 27.87 -7.55
C VAL A 125 5.20 29.21 -8.21
N ASN A 126 6.18 30.12 -8.24
CA ASN A 126 6.02 31.46 -8.85
C ASN A 126 4.81 32.25 -8.32
N GLY A 127 4.51 32.14 -7.02
CA GLY A 127 3.36 32.80 -6.40
C GLY A 127 2.01 32.11 -6.63
N VAL A 128 1.99 30.96 -7.29
CA VAL A 128 0.79 30.14 -7.49
C VAL A 128 0.88 28.88 -6.64
N ILE A 129 -0.16 28.59 -5.85
CA ILE A 129 -0.26 27.34 -5.11
C ILE A 129 -0.67 26.23 -6.07
N LYS A 130 0.19 25.23 -6.24
CA LYS A 130 -0.17 23.96 -6.85
C LYS A 130 -0.51 22.98 -5.74
N ASN A 131 -1.62 22.27 -5.87
CA ASN A 131 -2.05 21.28 -4.89
C ASN A 131 -2.46 19.99 -5.61
N ASN A 132 -1.98 18.87 -5.09
CA ASN A 132 -2.48 17.54 -5.39
C ASN A 132 -3.23 17.02 -4.16
N PHE A 133 -4.51 16.72 -4.33
CA PHE A 133 -5.33 16.14 -3.27
C PHE A 133 -6.03 14.90 -3.80
N PHE A 134 -6.07 13.84 -2.99
CA PHE A 134 -6.91 12.68 -3.23
C PHE A 134 -7.35 12.04 -1.91
N SER A 135 -8.45 11.30 -1.99
CA SER A 135 -8.90 10.42 -0.93
C SER A 135 -9.19 9.03 -1.50
N LEU A 136 -8.74 7.99 -0.82
CA LEU A 136 -8.79 6.61 -1.26
C LEU A 136 -9.32 5.71 -0.14
N GLN A 137 -10.08 4.69 -0.50
CA GLN A 137 -10.62 3.72 0.46
C GLN A 137 -9.59 2.64 0.75
N LEU A 138 -9.46 2.21 2.00
CA LEU A 138 -8.70 1.02 2.37
C LEU A 138 -9.37 -0.23 1.81
N VAL A 139 -8.61 -1.06 1.10
CA VAL A 139 -9.11 -2.30 0.47
C VAL A 139 -8.37 -3.54 0.96
N GLU A 140 -7.15 -3.40 1.47
CA GLU A 140 -6.37 -4.49 2.06
C GLU A 140 -5.66 -3.96 3.31
N LEU A 141 -5.68 -4.72 4.41
CA LEU A 141 -4.99 -4.37 5.66
C LEU A 141 -4.42 -5.61 6.33
N SER A 142 -3.10 -5.62 6.54
CA SER A 142 -2.38 -6.61 7.32
C SER A 142 -1.39 -5.92 8.28
N ASN A 143 -0.62 -6.73 9.01
CA ASN A 143 0.41 -6.19 9.89
C ASN A 143 1.59 -5.54 9.15
N SER A 144 1.82 -5.87 7.88
CA SER A 144 2.99 -5.40 7.12
C SER A 144 2.64 -4.63 5.86
N LYS A 145 1.37 -4.66 5.42
CA LYS A 145 0.93 -4.07 4.16
C LYS A 145 -0.47 -3.48 4.30
N MET A 146 -0.69 -2.36 3.65
CA MET A 146 -2.03 -1.82 3.46
C MET A 146 -2.17 -1.20 2.07
N ILE A 147 -3.33 -1.35 1.46
CA ILE A 147 -3.62 -0.78 0.14
C ILE A 147 -4.82 0.13 0.26
N PHE A 148 -4.64 1.38 -0.15
CA PHE A 148 -5.73 2.32 -0.39
C PHE A 148 -5.95 2.48 -1.88
N ALA A 149 -7.19 2.36 -2.36
CA ALA A 149 -7.53 2.39 -3.77
C ALA A 149 -8.84 3.13 -4.04
N SER A 150 -8.97 3.58 -5.29
CA SER A 150 -10.23 4.03 -5.89
C SER A 150 -10.79 2.94 -6.79
N GLY A 151 -12.10 3.00 -7.08
CA GLY A 151 -12.79 1.99 -7.88
C GLY A 151 -13.45 0.93 -7.02
N GLU A 152 -13.65 -0.25 -7.58
CA GLU A 152 -14.36 -1.36 -6.95
C GLU A 152 -13.52 -2.62 -6.88
N LYS A 153 -13.98 -3.62 -6.12
CA LYS A 153 -13.25 -4.87 -5.95
C LYS A 153 -12.98 -5.53 -7.30
N GLY A 154 -11.70 -5.69 -7.61
CA GLY A 154 -11.27 -6.28 -8.87
C GLY A 154 -11.10 -5.28 -10.02
N ASP A 155 -11.40 -4.00 -9.82
CA ASP A 155 -11.14 -2.90 -10.76
C ASP A 155 -10.70 -1.63 -10.00
N TYR A 156 -9.45 -1.65 -9.56
CA TYR A 156 -8.81 -0.58 -8.82
C TYR A 156 -8.02 0.35 -9.76
N GLY A 157 -8.40 1.63 -9.71
CA GLY A 157 -7.73 2.71 -10.42
C GLY A 157 -6.52 3.22 -9.65
N MET A 158 -6.56 4.50 -9.28
CA MET A 158 -5.55 5.16 -8.46
C MET A 158 -5.39 4.42 -7.13
N SER A 159 -4.16 4.03 -6.78
CA SER A 159 -3.90 3.24 -5.56
C SER A 159 -2.54 3.52 -4.92
N LEU A 160 -2.51 3.50 -3.60
CA LEU A 160 -1.29 3.54 -2.78
C LEU A 160 -1.08 2.18 -2.09
N VAL A 161 0.10 1.61 -2.27
CA VAL A 161 0.55 0.42 -1.54
C VAL A 161 1.54 0.88 -0.48
N PHE A 162 1.17 0.71 0.78
CA PHE A 162 2.04 0.97 1.91
C PHE A 162 2.61 -0.33 2.47
N VAL A 163 3.85 -0.25 2.94
CA VAL A 163 4.55 -1.30 3.69
C VAL A 163 5.01 -0.75 5.04
N ALA A 164 4.96 -1.57 6.08
CA ALA A 164 5.44 -1.19 7.39
C ALA A 164 6.97 -0.99 7.35
N SER A 165 7.45 0.09 8.00
CA SER A 165 8.89 0.41 8.10
C SER A 165 9.54 -0.10 9.38
#